data_AF-A0A353K314-F1
#
_entry.id   AF-A0A353K314-F1
#
_cell.length_a   1.000
_cell.length_b   1.000
_cell.length_c   1.000
_cell.angle_alpha   90.00
_cell.angle_beta   90.00
_cell.angle_gamma   90.00
#
_symmetry.space_group_name_H-M   'P 1'
#
loop_
_entity.id
_entity.type
_entity.pdbx_description
1 polymer ?
#
loop_
_entity_poly.entity_id
_entity_poly.type
_entity_poly.pdbx_seq_one_letter_code
_entity_poly.pdbx_strand_id
1 'polypeptide(L)'
;LTFYIPDSQKFGALGHPINDSDTNTLLKIKDGSVYSSKIISIEQGTKGKPGELRGIFSQSDEFGKIDKNTNEGIYGKIINNDKIGSVKGAMGVAKQSEIKEGPAKILTSIDDGNIKEYDIEIEKINYQTKPGSKSMVIRVTDKELLEKTGGIVQGMSGSPIIQNDKVVGAVTHVFVNRPDMGYAIYIEWMLMQMGICI
;
A
#
# COMPACT_ATOMS: atom_id res chain seq x y z
N LEU A 1 2.64 6.12 0.13
CA LEU A 1 1.42 6.43 0.90
C LEU A 1 0.26 5.65 0.30
N THR A 2 -0.71 5.21 1.10
CA THR A 2 -1.94 4.56 0.58
C THR A 2 -3.04 5.58 0.35
N PHE A 3 -3.38 6.36 1.37
CA PHE A 3 -4.40 7.40 1.25
C PHE A 3 -4.02 8.61 2.09
N TYR A 4 -4.61 9.74 1.74
CA TYR A 4 -4.46 11.01 2.42
C TYR A 4 -5.81 11.72 2.48
N ILE A 5 -6.13 12.31 3.63
CA ILE A 5 -7.38 13.04 3.88
C ILE A 5 -7.05 14.53 4.01
N PRO A 6 -7.29 15.34 2.96
CA PRO A 6 -6.88 16.75 2.93
C PRO A 6 -7.36 17.57 4.12
N ASP A 7 -8.64 17.45 4.50
CA ASP A 7 -9.25 18.26 5.55
C ASP A 7 -8.60 18.08 6.93
N SER A 8 -8.04 16.90 7.19
CA SER A 8 -7.40 16.58 8.48
C SER A 8 -5.89 16.43 8.39
N GLN A 9 -5.33 16.52 7.17
CA GLN A 9 -3.94 16.24 6.82
C GLN A 9 -3.44 14.85 7.24
N LYS A 10 -4.35 13.93 7.57
CA LYS A 10 -3.97 12.58 8.02
C LYS A 10 -3.73 11.66 6.84
N PHE A 11 -2.84 10.69 7.02
CA PHE A 11 -2.59 9.64 6.03
C PHE A 11 -2.60 8.25 6.66
N GLY A 12 -2.77 7.24 5.80
CA GLY A 12 -2.47 5.84 6.09
C GLY A 12 -1.54 5.26 5.02
N ALA A 13 -0.67 4.33 5.42
CA ALA A 13 0.24 3.64 4.51
C ALA A 13 0.51 2.17 4.91
N LEU A 14 1.11 1.43 3.98
CA LEU A 14 1.54 0.01 4.05
C LEU A 14 0.42 -1.03 4.13
N GLY A 15 -0.56 -0.87 5.02
CA GLY A 15 -1.60 -1.89 5.24
C GLY A 15 -1.15 -3.06 6.14
N HIS A 16 0.02 -2.95 6.76
CA HIS A 16 0.62 -3.93 7.68
C HIS A 16 1.56 -3.23 8.68
N PRO A 17 1.96 -3.86 9.79
CA PRO A 17 2.84 -3.23 10.76
C PRO A 17 4.28 -3.15 10.26
N ILE A 18 5.03 -2.19 10.78
CA ILE A 18 6.49 -2.26 10.81
C ILE A 18 6.90 -3.05 12.04
N ASN A 19 7.64 -4.14 11.82
CA ASN A 19 8.21 -4.92 12.91
C ASN A 19 9.69 -4.58 13.09
N ASP A 20 10.16 -4.72 14.32
CA ASP A 20 11.59 -4.69 14.65
C ASP A 20 12.29 -5.91 14.01
N SER A 21 13.43 -5.67 13.36
CA SER A 21 14.12 -6.70 12.57
C SER A 21 14.67 -7.85 13.40
N ASP A 22 14.99 -7.58 14.67
CA ASP A 22 15.67 -8.54 15.55
C ASP A 22 14.66 -9.40 16.30
N THR A 23 13.55 -8.79 16.73
CA THR A 23 12.53 -9.43 17.56
C THR A 23 11.31 -9.88 16.76
N ASN A 24 11.12 -9.37 15.54
CA ASN A 24 9.91 -9.52 14.73
C ASN A 24 8.62 -9.11 15.48
N THR A 25 8.76 -8.21 16.46
CA THR A 25 7.63 -7.65 17.22
C THR A 25 7.22 -6.29 16.67
N LEU A 26 5.97 -5.90 16.90
CA LEU A 26 5.46 -4.59 16.49
C LEU A 26 6.36 -3.48 17.03
N LEU A 27 6.95 -2.70 16.13
CA LEU A 27 7.84 -1.61 16.51
C LEU A 27 7.03 -0.50 17.21
N LYS A 28 7.34 -0.24 18.48
CA LYS A 28 6.73 0.86 19.23
C LYS A 28 7.32 2.18 18.75
N ILE A 29 6.51 2.96 18.03
CA ILE A 29 6.91 4.28 17.56
C ILE A 29 6.68 5.32 18.67
N LYS A 30 7.72 6.09 19.00
CA LYS A 30 7.61 7.31 19.80
C LYS A 30 7.53 8.56 18.92
N ASP A 31 8.34 8.60 17.87
CA ASP A 31 8.37 9.62 16.83
C ASP A 31 8.89 8.96 15.55
N GLY A 32 8.41 9.43 14.40
CA GLY A 32 8.79 8.92 13.09
C GLY A 32 8.54 9.96 12.01
N SER A 33 9.32 9.92 10.94
CA SER A 33 9.25 10.89 9.83
C SER A 33 8.95 10.17 8.52
N VAL A 34 8.27 10.88 7.62
CA VAL A 34 8.00 10.44 6.25
C VAL A 34 8.87 11.27 5.31
N TYR A 35 9.66 10.59 4.49
CA TYR A 35 10.59 11.19 3.52
C TYR A 35 10.17 10.88 2.10
N SER A 36 10.40 11.81 1.18
CA SER A 36 10.27 11.51 -0.25
C SER A 36 11.40 10.58 -0.68
N SER A 37 11.05 9.54 -1.44
CA SER A 37 12.01 8.59 -2.01
C SER A 37 12.00 8.65 -3.52
N LYS A 38 13.18 8.56 -4.12
CA LYS A 38 13.41 8.38 -5.55
C LYS A 38 13.76 6.94 -5.84
N ILE A 39 13.04 6.30 -6.76
CA ILE A 39 13.34 4.94 -7.21
C ILE A 39 14.54 5.00 -8.15
N ILE A 40 15.58 4.21 -7.85
CA ILE A 40 16.80 4.13 -8.69
C ILE A 40 16.77 2.87 -9.55
N SER A 41 16.35 1.75 -8.97
CA SER A 41 16.36 0.47 -9.65
C SER A 41 15.31 -0.48 -9.10
N ILE A 42 15.05 -1.53 -9.87
CA ILE A 42 14.14 -2.62 -9.51
C ILE A 42 14.94 -3.91 -9.55
N GLU A 43 14.88 -4.68 -8.48
CA GLU A 43 15.25 -6.09 -8.48
C GLU A 43 13.99 -6.92 -8.71
N GLN A 44 13.96 -7.68 -9.80
CA GLN A 44 12.78 -8.48 -10.14
C GLN A 44 12.54 -9.60 -9.14
N GLY A 45 11.27 -9.80 -8.80
CA GLY A 45 10.81 -10.94 -8.02
C GLY A 45 10.80 -12.20 -8.87
N THR A 46 11.28 -13.30 -8.30
CA THR A 46 11.24 -14.62 -8.92
C THR A 46 10.70 -15.65 -7.93
N LYS A 47 10.32 -16.82 -8.42
CA LYS A 47 9.84 -17.90 -7.55
C LYS A 47 10.91 -18.23 -6.48
N GLY A 48 10.53 -18.07 -5.21
CA GLY A 48 11.42 -18.33 -4.07
C GLY A 48 12.22 -17.11 -3.60
N LYS A 49 12.24 -16.02 -4.36
CA LYS A 49 12.99 -14.80 -4.03
C LYS A 49 12.15 -13.54 -4.30
N PRO A 50 11.67 -12.84 -3.25
CA PRO A 50 10.98 -11.56 -3.41
C PRO A 50 11.87 -10.55 -4.13
N GLY A 51 11.27 -9.77 -5.03
CA GLY A 51 11.92 -8.61 -5.64
C GLY A 51 11.86 -7.39 -4.73
N GLU A 52 12.46 -6.29 -5.16
CA GLU A 52 12.59 -5.06 -4.38
C GLU A 52 12.64 -3.82 -5.27
N LEU A 53 11.90 -2.77 -4.89
CA LEU A 53 12.11 -1.41 -5.39
C LEU A 53 13.20 -0.75 -4.56
N ARG A 54 14.34 -0.45 -5.19
CA ARG A 54 15.47 0.22 -4.52
C ARG A 54 15.39 1.71 -4.76
N GLY A 55 15.33 2.47 -3.67
CA GLY A 55 15.28 3.91 -3.71
C GLY A 55 16.30 4.57 -2.79
N ILE A 56 16.53 5.85 -3.05
CA ILE A 56 17.22 6.76 -2.14
C ILE A 56 16.25 7.80 -1.62
N PHE A 57 16.51 8.28 -0.41
CA PHE A 57 15.80 9.41 0.16
C PHE A 57 16.82 10.36 0.80
N SER A 58 16.45 11.63 0.91
CA SER A 58 17.20 12.61 1.69
C SER A 58 16.46 12.92 2.97
N GLN A 59 17.19 13.10 4.07
CA GLN A 59 16.60 13.58 5.32
C GLN A 59 16.05 15.02 5.19
N SER A 60 16.56 15.80 4.22
CA SER A 60 16.03 17.13 3.94
C SER A 60 14.66 17.12 3.25
N ASP A 61 14.21 15.97 2.73
CA ASP A 61 12.93 15.81 2.04
C ASP A 61 11.85 15.21 2.95
N GLU A 62 11.90 15.53 4.25
CA GLU A 62 10.84 15.23 5.19
C GLU A 62 9.56 16.00 4.79
N PHE A 63 8.43 15.31 4.75
CA PHE A 63 7.14 15.94 4.45
C PHE A 63 6.01 15.50 5.38
N GLY A 64 6.25 14.58 6.32
CA GLY A 64 5.23 14.15 7.26
C GLY A 64 5.81 13.50 8.52
N LYS A 65 4.94 13.25 9.50
CA LYS A 65 5.24 12.56 10.75
C LYS A 65 4.38 11.33 10.91
N ILE A 66 4.95 10.29 11.50
CA ILE A 66 4.29 9.04 11.86
C ILE A 66 4.02 9.08 13.36
N ASP A 67 2.77 8.89 13.75
CA ASP A 67 2.35 8.86 15.16
C ASP A 67 1.81 7.49 15.60
N LYS A 68 1.52 6.58 14.65
CA LYS A 68 0.93 5.28 14.95
C LYS A 68 1.48 4.18 14.03
N ASN A 69 1.83 3.04 14.64
CA ASN A 69 2.13 1.78 13.95
C ASN A 69 1.20 0.70 14.49
N THR A 70 0.47 0.04 13.59
CA THR A 70 -0.57 -0.94 13.93
C THR A 70 -0.49 -2.14 12.98
N ASN A 71 -1.25 -3.19 13.28
CA ASN A 71 -1.35 -4.35 12.40
C ASN A 71 -1.98 -4.02 11.04
N GLU A 72 -2.73 -2.93 10.93
CA GLU A 72 -3.42 -2.51 9.70
C GLU A 72 -2.64 -1.42 8.94
N GLY A 73 -1.47 -1.00 9.41
CA GLY A 73 -0.66 0.03 8.75
C GLY A 73 -0.03 1.04 9.69
N ILE A 74 0.65 2.01 9.06
CA ILE A 74 1.22 3.18 9.71
C ILE A 74 0.37 4.42 9.41
N TYR A 75 0.28 5.31 10.38
CA TYR A 75 -0.53 6.51 10.30
C TYR A 75 0.20 7.72 10.87
N GLY A 76 -0.25 8.89 10.43
CA GLY A 76 0.21 10.15 10.97
C GLY A 76 -0.32 11.32 10.16
N LYS A 77 0.49 12.38 10.08
CA LYS A 77 0.10 13.64 9.44
C LYS A 77 1.14 14.09 8.43
N ILE A 78 0.66 14.67 7.34
CA ILE A 78 1.51 15.37 6.39
C ILE A 78 1.68 16.81 6.87
N ILE A 79 2.93 17.27 6.88
CA ILE A 79 3.31 18.64 7.26
C ILE A 79 3.47 19.50 6.00
N ASN A 80 3.96 18.91 4.91
CA ASN A 80 4.12 19.59 3.63
C ASN A 80 3.37 18.82 2.53
N ASN A 81 2.29 19.42 2.03
CA ASN A 81 1.40 18.81 1.04
C ASN A 81 1.94 18.91 -0.40
N ASP A 82 2.95 19.74 -0.67
CA ASP A 82 3.51 19.94 -2.02
C ASP A 82 4.12 18.65 -2.60
N LYS A 83 4.39 17.67 -1.73
CA LYS A 83 4.95 16.35 -2.06
C LYS A 83 3.90 15.26 -2.23
N ILE A 84 2.61 15.55 -1.99
CA ILE A 84 1.54 14.56 -2.19
C ILE A 84 1.15 14.57 -3.67
N GLY A 85 1.62 13.56 -4.40
CA GLY A 85 1.10 13.26 -5.74
C GLY A 85 -0.30 12.66 -5.68
N SER A 86 -1.21 13.11 -6.55
CA SER A 86 -2.48 12.43 -6.83
C SER A 86 -2.70 12.31 -8.33
N VAL A 87 -3.00 11.10 -8.79
CA VAL A 87 -3.30 10.80 -10.19
C VAL A 87 -4.80 10.92 -10.49
N LYS A 88 -5.65 10.72 -9.47
CA LYS A 88 -7.11 10.63 -9.63
C LYS A 88 -7.93 11.61 -8.78
N GLY A 89 -7.30 12.57 -8.13
CA GLY A 89 -8.00 13.49 -7.23
C GLY A 89 -8.59 12.76 -6.01
N ALA A 90 -9.64 13.33 -5.41
CA ALA A 90 -10.34 12.69 -4.31
C ALA A 90 -11.20 11.52 -4.82
N MET A 91 -11.08 10.36 -4.18
CA MET A 91 -11.82 9.15 -4.53
C MET A 91 -12.69 8.67 -3.37
N GLY A 92 -13.82 8.06 -3.70
CA GLY A 92 -14.64 7.35 -2.71
C GLY A 92 -13.93 6.09 -2.20
N VAL A 93 -14.40 5.59 -1.06
CA VAL A 93 -13.97 4.32 -0.48
C VAL A 93 -15.12 3.33 -0.51
N ALA A 94 -14.81 2.05 -0.64
CA ALA A 94 -15.79 0.98 -0.67
C ALA A 94 -15.87 0.25 0.68
N LYS A 95 -17.09 -0.15 1.06
CA LYS A 95 -17.31 -1.13 2.12
C LYS A 95 -16.92 -2.52 1.64
N GLN A 96 -16.63 -3.42 2.58
CA GLN A 96 -16.35 -4.83 2.27
C GLN A 96 -17.42 -5.49 1.39
N SER A 97 -18.70 -5.15 1.60
CA SER A 97 -19.83 -5.72 0.85
C SER A 97 -19.92 -5.27 -0.61
N GLU A 98 -19.26 -4.16 -0.95
CA GLU A 98 -19.25 -3.58 -2.31
C GLU A 98 -18.15 -4.18 -3.18
N ILE A 99 -17.14 -4.82 -2.58
CA ILE A 99 -15.99 -5.41 -3.28
C ILE A 99 -16.40 -6.73 -3.92
N LYS A 100 -15.92 -6.98 -5.15
CA LYS A 100 -16.17 -8.22 -5.89
C LYS A 100 -14.88 -8.87 -6.33
N GLU A 101 -14.86 -10.20 -6.37
CA GLU A 101 -13.83 -10.94 -7.11
C GLU A 101 -13.95 -10.55 -8.58
N GLY A 102 -12.83 -10.32 -9.25
CA GLY A 102 -12.82 -9.78 -10.60
C GLY A 102 -11.72 -8.74 -10.85
N PRO A 103 -11.80 -8.05 -12.00
CA PRO A 103 -10.84 -7.01 -12.38
C PRO A 103 -10.79 -5.85 -11.39
N ALA A 104 -9.59 -5.36 -11.14
CA ALA A 104 -9.29 -4.18 -10.35
C ALA A 104 -7.98 -3.53 -10.83
N LYS A 105 -7.58 -2.42 -10.21
CA LYS A 105 -6.32 -1.73 -10.50
C LYS A 105 -5.53 -1.50 -9.24
N ILE A 106 -4.21 -1.46 -9.35
CA ILE A 106 -3.34 -0.93 -8.30
C ILE A 106 -2.71 0.38 -8.75
N LEU A 107 -2.58 1.35 -7.83
CA LEU A 107 -1.80 2.57 -8.04
C LEU A 107 -0.43 2.40 -7.41
N THR A 108 0.61 2.38 -8.23
CA THR A 108 1.97 2.22 -7.73
C THR A 108 2.99 2.92 -8.62
N SER A 109 4.16 3.15 -8.07
CA SER A 109 5.32 3.68 -8.78
C SER A 109 6.38 2.60 -8.87
N ILE A 110 6.83 2.32 -10.08
CA ILE A 110 7.96 1.43 -10.36
C ILE A 110 9.14 2.18 -10.98
N ASP A 111 8.94 3.45 -11.31
CA ASP A 111 9.95 4.37 -11.79
C ASP A 111 9.85 5.69 -11.00
N ASP A 112 10.86 6.54 -11.15
CA ASP A 112 10.94 7.79 -10.40
C ASP A 112 9.84 8.77 -10.82
N GLY A 113 9.01 9.16 -9.86
CA GLY A 113 8.05 10.25 -9.99
C GLY A 113 6.74 9.93 -10.73
N ASN A 114 6.56 8.73 -11.32
CA ASN A 114 5.31 8.39 -12.00
C ASN A 114 4.50 7.34 -11.23
N ILE A 115 3.40 7.77 -10.61
CA ILE A 115 2.36 6.86 -10.14
C ILE A 115 1.52 6.49 -11.37
N LYS A 116 1.35 5.19 -11.60
CA LYS A 116 0.54 4.64 -12.70
C LYS A 116 -0.46 3.63 -12.17
N GLU A 117 -1.52 3.42 -12.94
CA GLU A 117 -2.45 2.33 -12.71
C GLU A 117 -1.98 1.07 -13.43
N TYR A 118 -2.01 -0.06 -12.75
CA TYR A 118 -1.72 -1.37 -13.33
C TYR A 118 -2.88 -2.32 -13.07
N ASP A 119 -3.20 -3.14 -14.06
CA ASP A 119 -4.28 -4.11 -13.97
C ASP A 119 -3.94 -5.27 -13.03
N ILE A 120 -4.90 -5.62 -12.18
CA ILE A 120 -4.87 -6.77 -11.30
C ILE A 120 -6.22 -7.51 -11.31
N GLU A 121 -6.24 -8.71 -10.77
CA GLU A 121 -7.44 -9.47 -10.45
C GLU A 121 -7.55 -9.63 -8.93
N ILE A 122 -8.74 -9.40 -8.36
CA ILE A 122 -9.08 -9.83 -7.01
C ILE A 122 -9.57 -11.28 -7.13
N GLU A 123 -8.69 -12.23 -6.82
CA GLU A 123 -8.92 -13.67 -6.97
C GLU A 123 -9.75 -14.26 -5.83
N LYS A 124 -9.65 -13.66 -4.64
CA LYS A 124 -10.40 -14.12 -3.48
C LYS A 124 -10.70 -12.99 -2.51
N ILE A 125 -11.92 -12.95 -2.03
CA ILE A 125 -12.35 -12.08 -0.93
C ILE A 125 -12.55 -12.91 0.34
N ASN A 126 -11.86 -12.52 1.41
CA ASN A 126 -12.06 -13.14 2.72
C ASN A 126 -13.00 -12.28 3.55
N TYR A 127 -14.15 -12.84 3.93
CA TYR A 127 -15.06 -12.18 4.85
C TYR A 127 -14.41 -12.04 6.24
N GLN A 128 -14.41 -10.83 6.79
CA GLN A 128 -13.77 -10.51 8.05
C GLN A 128 -14.72 -9.74 8.97
N THR A 129 -14.93 -10.24 10.19
CA THR A 129 -15.65 -9.51 11.25
C THR A 129 -14.69 -8.78 12.19
N LYS A 130 -13.38 -8.98 12.03
CA LYS A 130 -12.31 -8.35 12.78
C LYS A 130 -11.19 -7.93 11.83
N PRO A 131 -10.44 -6.86 12.13
CA PRO A 131 -9.32 -6.43 11.31
C PRO A 131 -8.28 -7.53 11.05
N GLY A 132 -7.75 -7.57 9.82
CA GLY A 132 -6.67 -8.48 9.46
C GLY A 132 -6.07 -8.15 8.09
N SER A 133 -4.75 -8.29 7.95
CA SER A 133 -3.97 -7.86 6.78
C SER A 133 -4.11 -8.74 5.52
N LYS A 134 -4.89 -9.82 5.60
CA LYS A 134 -5.14 -10.79 4.51
C LYS A 134 -6.62 -10.81 4.10
N SER A 135 -7.17 -9.63 3.89
CA SER A 135 -8.56 -9.40 3.47
C SER A 135 -8.84 -9.96 2.08
N MET A 136 -7.89 -9.82 1.16
CA MET A 136 -8.04 -10.28 -0.23
C MET A 136 -6.78 -11.00 -0.71
N VAL A 137 -6.96 -11.90 -1.67
CA VAL A 137 -5.88 -12.40 -2.52
C VAL A 137 -5.98 -11.69 -3.86
N ILE A 138 -4.87 -11.09 -4.29
CA ILE A 138 -4.77 -10.37 -5.56
C ILE A 138 -3.73 -11.03 -6.46
N ARG A 139 -3.90 -10.87 -7.76
CA ARG A 139 -2.92 -11.28 -8.78
C ARG A 139 -2.67 -10.15 -9.76
N VAL A 140 -1.42 -9.84 -10.03
CA VAL A 140 -1.03 -8.90 -11.08
C VAL A 140 -1.28 -9.52 -12.45
N THR A 141 -2.00 -8.81 -13.30
CA THR A 141 -2.29 -9.21 -14.69
C THR A 141 -1.69 -8.26 -15.72
N ASP A 142 -1.24 -7.09 -15.28
CA ASP A 142 -0.59 -6.09 -16.11
C ASP A 142 0.76 -6.58 -16.67
N LYS A 143 0.90 -6.52 -17.99
CA LYS A 143 2.10 -7.01 -18.68
C LYS A 143 3.32 -6.14 -18.42
N GLU A 144 3.17 -4.81 -18.43
CA GLU A 144 4.30 -3.90 -18.21
C GLU A 144 4.84 -4.08 -16.79
N LEU A 145 3.93 -4.20 -15.81
CA LEU A 145 4.33 -4.42 -14.42
C LEU A 145 5.07 -5.76 -14.28
N LEU A 146 4.51 -6.85 -14.79
CA LEU A 146 5.11 -8.17 -14.73
C LEU A 146 6.49 -8.23 -15.41
N GLU A 147 6.63 -7.61 -16.59
CA GLU A 147 7.91 -7.57 -17.31
C GLU A 147 8.99 -6.81 -16.55
N LYS A 148 8.62 -5.73 -15.86
CA LYS A 148 9.58 -4.88 -15.13
C LYS A 148 9.93 -5.41 -13.75
N THR A 149 8.99 -6.02 -13.04
CA THR A 149 9.12 -6.35 -11.61
C THR A 149 9.01 -7.83 -11.28
N GLY A 150 8.49 -8.66 -12.20
CA GLY A 150 8.13 -10.05 -11.92
C GLY A 150 6.84 -10.21 -11.09
N GLY A 151 6.12 -9.11 -10.80
CA GLY A 151 4.89 -9.08 -10.01
C GLY A 151 4.94 -8.10 -8.84
N ILE A 152 4.43 -8.51 -7.69
CA ILE A 152 4.46 -7.72 -6.46
C ILE A 152 5.85 -7.83 -5.84
N VAL A 153 6.47 -6.69 -5.56
CA VAL A 153 7.81 -6.62 -4.96
C VAL A 153 7.80 -5.83 -3.66
N GLN A 154 8.85 -5.97 -2.86
CA GLN A 154 9.03 -5.14 -1.68
C GLN A 154 9.11 -3.66 -2.09
N GLY A 155 8.47 -2.80 -1.31
CA GLY A 155 8.27 -1.38 -1.65
C GLY A 155 6.91 -1.08 -2.28
N MET A 156 6.19 -2.08 -2.80
CA MET A 156 4.80 -1.89 -3.28
C MET A 156 3.76 -1.96 -2.16
N SER A 157 4.14 -2.40 -0.95
CA SER A 157 3.22 -2.45 0.19
C SER A 157 2.62 -1.06 0.45
N GLY A 158 1.31 -1.00 0.60
CA GLY A 158 0.53 0.23 0.68
C GLY A 158 0.08 0.78 -0.65
N SER A 159 0.38 0.16 -1.80
CA SER A 159 -0.19 0.55 -3.09
C SER A 159 -1.73 0.44 -3.03
N PRO A 160 -2.49 1.53 -3.29
CA PRO A 160 -3.95 1.50 -3.24
C PRO A 160 -4.52 0.59 -4.31
N ILE A 161 -5.57 -0.15 -3.95
CA ILE A 161 -6.35 -0.96 -4.87
C ILE A 161 -7.65 -0.23 -5.18
N ILE A 162 -7.98 -0.14 -6.46
CA ILE A 162 -9.17 0.54 -6.97
C ILE A 162 -10.04 -0.48 -7.70
N GLN A 163 -11.32 -0.48 -7.37
CA GLN A 163 -12.36 -1.20 -8.11
C GLN A 163 -13.62 -0.33 -8.15
N ASN A 164 -14.29 -0.27 -9.30
CA ASN A 164 -15.51 0.54 -9.49
C ASN A 164 -15.33 2.01 -9.05
N ASP A 165 -14.20 2.62 -9.42
CA ASP A 165 -13.81 4.00 -9.07
C ASP A 165 -13.77 4.33 -7.57
N LYS A 166 -13.67 3.30 -6.73
CA LYS A 166 -13.48 3.42 -5.29
C LYS A 166 -12.17 2.76 -4.86
N VAL A 167 -11.52 3.33 -3.85
CA VAL A 167 -10.44 2.65 -3.13
C VAL A 167 -11.08 1.53 -2.32
N VAL A 168 -10.63 0.30 -2.54
CA VAL A 168 -11.15 -0.90 -1.85
C VAL A 168 -10.16 -1.45 -0.82
N GLY A 169 -8.88 -1.12 -0.95
CA GLY A 169 -7.85 -1.68 -0.11
C GLY A 169 -6.43 -1.25 -0.44
N ALA A 170 -5.47 -1.96 0.12
CA ALA A 170 -4.06 -1.76 -0.14
C ALA A 170 -3.30 -3.08 -0.20
N VAL A 171 -2.29 -3.16 -1.07
CA VAL A 171 -1.37 -4.30 -1.15
C VAL A 171 -0.58 -4.43 0.16
N THR A 172 -0.44 -5.64 0.70
CA THR A 172 0.31 -5.86 1.95
C THR A 172 1.55 -6.72 1.76
N HIS A 173 1.40 -7.97 1.32
CA HIS A 173 2.50 -8.95 1.25
C HIS A 173 2.48 -9.71 -0.07
N VAL A 174 3.65 -9.99 -0.63
CA VAL A 174 3.82 -10.88 -1.79
C VAL A 174 3.86 -12.35 -1.38
N PHE A 175 3.40 -13.27 -2.25
CA PHE A 175 3.62 -14.70 -2.08
C PHE A 175 5.01 -15.09 -2.58
N VAL A 176 5.84 -15.66 -1.70
CA VAL A 176 7.25 -16.02 -2.01
C VAL A 176 7.38 -16.92 -3.25
N ASN A 177 6.44 -17.86 -3.46
CA ASN A 177 6.48 -18.80 -4.58
C ASN A 177 5.65 -18.37 -5.81
N ARG A 178 4.94 -17.26 -5.72
CA ARG A 178 4.04 -16.71 -6.75
C ARG A 178 4.17 -15.19 -6.70
N PRO A 179 5.26 -14.62 -7.24
CA PRO A 179 5.52 -13.17 -7.14
C PRO A 179 4.43 -12.35 -7.83
N ASP A 180 3.70 -12.93 -8.78
CA ASP A 180 2.50 -12.36 -9.38
C ASP A 180 1.32 -12.20 -8.42
N MET A 181 1.35 -12.82 -7.24
CA MET A 181 0.25 -12.86 -6.28
C MET A 181 0.64 -12.28 -4.91
N GLY A 182 -0.36 -11.79 -4.20
CA GLY A 182 -0.17 -11.26 -2.86
C GLY A 182 -1.47 -11.14 -2.06
N TYR A 183 -1.29 -10.67 -0.83
CA TYR A 183 -2.38 -10.28 0.06
C TYR A 183 -2.63 -8.79 -0.02
N ALA A 184 -3.87 -8.43 0.27
CA ALA A 184 -4.29 -7.06 0.47
C ALA A 184 -5.19 -6.93 1.69
N ILE A 185 -5.24 -5.72 2.27
CA ILE A 185 -6.11 -5.33 3.38
C ILE A 185 -7.27 -4.47 2.87
N TYR A 186 -8.44 -4.57 3.49
CA TYR A 186 -9.55 -3.64 3.22
C TYR A 186 -9.24 -2.21 3.68
N ILE A 187 -9.64 -1.24 2.87
CA ILE A 187 -9.51 0.18 3.22
C ILE A 187 -10.30 0.51 4.49
N GLU A 188 -11.42 -0.17 4.70
CA GLU A 188 -12.30 -0.04 5.87
C GLU A 188 -11.53 -0.27 7.18
N TRP A 189 -10.68 -1.30 7.24
CA TRP A 189 -9.84 -1.57 8.41
C TRP A 189 -8.80 -0.49 8.66
N MET A 190 -8.21 0.04 7.59
CA MET A 190 -7.23 1.13 7.72
C MET A 190 -7.89 2.41 8.22
N LEU A 191 -9.08 2.74 7.71
CA LEU A 191 -9.85 3.92 8.12
C LEU A 191 -10.35 3.82 9.57
N MET A 192 -10.75 2.63 10.02
CA MET A 192 -11.15 2.42 11.41
C MET A 192 -10.02 2.73 12.39
N GLN A 193 -8.75 2.51 12.03
CA GLN A 193 -7.61 2.90 12.88
C GLN A 193 -7.48 4.41 13.09
N MET A 194 -8.15 5.20 12.26
CA MET A 194 -8.21 6.65 12.33
C MET A 194 -9.54 7.16 12.92
N GLY A 195 -10.42 6.27 13.37
CA GLY A 195 -11.74 6.59 13.91
C GLY A 195 -12.78 6.91 12.83
N ILE A 196 -12.56 6.46 11.59
CA ILE A 196 -13.48 6.66 10.47
C ILE A 196 -14.21 5.35 10.19
N CYS A 197 -15.53 5.36 10.33
CA CYS A 197 -16.42 4.23 10.00
C CYS A 197 -17.23 4.59 8.76
N ILE A 198 -17.39 3.64 7.82
CA ILE A 198 -18.07 3.87 6.54
C ILE A 198 -19.29 3.00 6.33
#